data_AF-A0A2W7KT37-F1
#
_entry.id   AF-A0A2W7KT37-F1
#
_cell.length_a   1.000
_cell.length_b   1.000
_cell.length_c   1.000
_cell.angle_alpha   90.00
_cell.angle_beta   90.00
_cell.angle_gamma   90.00
#
_symmetry.space_group_name_H-M   'P 1'
#
loop_
_entity.id
_entity.type
_entity.pdbx_description
1 polymer ?
#
loop_
_entity_poly.entity_id
_entity_poly.type
_entity_poly.pdbx_seq_one_letter_code
_entity_poly.pdbx_strand_id
1 'polypeptide(L)'
;MRLNRLFAVVAPLVLLLPLAAHADWPKGEREKYMAQCTQAASPQIGAAAAKSHCACGADAIKSYPAADIQSLMDNKATPELQQKALGEIAKCKANAPAKK
;
A
#
# COMPACT_ATOMS: atom_id res chain seq x y z
N MET A 1 -18.65 -27.34 22.76
CA MET A 1 -19.89 -26.63 22.41
C MET A 1 -19.82 -26.21 20.95
N ARG A 2 -20.84 -26.60 20.16
CA ARG A 2 -20.97 -26.27 18.74
C ARG A 2 -21.83 -25.02 18.54
N LEU A 3 -21.42 -24.26 17.51
CA LEU A 3 -22.19 -23.49 16.54
C LEU A 3 -23.07 -22.30 16.99
N ASN A 4 -22.80 -21.21 16.27
CA ASN A 4 -23.79 -20.42 15.57
C ASN A 4 -24.69 -19.56 16.46
N ARG A 5 -24.20 -18.36 16.80
CA ARG A 5 -25.09 -17.23 16.97
C ARG A 5 -24.63 -15.96 16.27
N LEU A 6 -25.28 -15.77 15.11
CA LEU A 6 -25.96 -14.53 14.76
C LEU A 6 -25.05 -13.41 14.24
N PHE A 7 -24.80 -13.53 12.93
CA PHE A 7 -24.92 -12.41 12.00
C PHE A 7 -26.08 -11.51 12.38
N ALA A 8 -25.78 -10.36 12.95
CA ALA A 8 -26.64 -9.19 12.96
C ALA A 8 -25.75 -7.98 13.23
N VAL A 9 -25.65 -7.08 12.25
CA VAL A 9 -25.85 -5.63 12.39
C VAL A 9 -25.33 -4.94 11.11
N VAL A 10 -26.30 -4.55 10.27
CA VAL A 10 -26.46 -3.22 9.62
C VAL A 10 -25.25 -2.60 8.90
N ALA A 11 -25.32 -2.58 7.56
CA ALA A 11 -25.52 -1.35 6.77
C ALA A 11 -25.54 -1.67 5.25
N PRO A 12 -26.61 -1.36 4.49
CA PRO A 12 -26.55 -1.30 3.04
C PRO A 12 -26.05 0.10 2.65
N LEU A 13 -24.73 0.29 2.58
CA LEU A 13 -24.13 1.58 2.19
C LEU A 13 -22.97 1.43 1.19
N VAL A 14 -23.12 0.62 0.15
CA VAL A 14 -22.27 0.73 -1.04
C VAL A 14 -23.07 0.50 -2.33
N LEU A 15 -24.16 1.24 -2.49
CA LEU A 15 -24.69 1.57 -3.81
C LEU A 15 -24.25 3.00 -4.10
N LEU A 16 -23.13 3.15 -4.83
CA LEU A 16 -22.60 4.34 -5.54
C LEU A 16 -21.07 4.48 -5.42
N LEU A 17 -20.32 3.51 -5.92
CA LEU A 17 -19.00 3.81 -6.46
C LEU A 17 -18.94 3.34 -7.92
N PRO A 18 -19.64 4.02 -8.85
CA PRO A 18 -19.10 4.07 -10.20
C PRO A 18 -17.75 4.80 -10.09
N LEU A 19 -16.80 4.40 -10.93
CA LEU A 19 -15.39 4.85 -10.92
C LEU A 19 -14.45 4.02 -10.00
N ALA A 20 -14.57 2.70 -10.07
CA ALA A 20 -13.37 1.89 -10.35
C ALA A 20 -12.92 2.12 -11.81
N ALA A 21 -12.80 3.38 -12.22
CA ALA A 21 -12.21 3.77 -13.48
C ALA A 21 -10.74 3.95 -13.13
N HIS A 22 -9.92 2.95 -13.50
CA HIS A 22 -8.48 2.91 -13.32
C HIS A 22 -8.01 3.31 -11.91
N ALA A 23 -7.80 2.31 -11.03
CA ALA A 23 -6.97 2.48 -9.84
C ALA A 23 -5.54 2.77 -10.30
N ASP A 24 -5.33 4.00 -10.75
CA ASP A 24 -4.05 4.64 -10.94
C ASP A 24 -3.81 5.51 -9.73
N TRP A 25 -2.54 5.71 -9.42
CA TRP A 25 -2.14 6.58 -8.33
C TRP A 25 -2.83 7.95 -8.44
N PRO A 26 -3.40 8.49 -7.35
CA PRO A 26 -3.89 9.85 -7.35
C PRO A 26 -2.77 10.81 -7.76
N LYS A 27 -3.11 11.92 -8.42
CA LYS A 27 -2.10 12.86 -8.94
C LYS A 27 -1.13 13.29 -7.82
N GLY A 28 0.17 13.07 -8.04
CA GLY A 28 1.25 13.42 -7.10
C GLY A 28 1.45 12.45 -5.92
N GLU A 29 0.53 11.53 -5.65
CA GLU A 29 0.68 10.57 -4.54
C GLU A 29 1.79 9.55 -4.82
N ARG A 30 1.97 9.15 -6.09
CA ARG A 30 3.04 8.21 -6.46
C ARG A 30 4.42 8.80 -6.18
N GLU A 31 4.60 10.07 -6.51
CA GLU A 31 5.86 10.77 -6.27
C GLU A 31 6.12 10.96 -4.78
N LYS A 32 5.09 11.32 -3.99
CA LYS A 32 5.19 11.35 -2.53
C LYS A 32 5.59 9.98 -1.96
N TYR A 33 4.92 8.91 -2.36
CA TYR A 33 5.25 7.56 -1.93
C TYR A 33 6.69 7.19 -2.30
N MET A 34 7.10 7.43 -3.55
CA MET A 34 8.49 7.21 -3.98
C MET A 34 9.47 7.99 -3.13
N ALA A 35 9.20 9.27 -2.85
CA ALA A 35 10.08 10.11 -2.04
C ALA A 35 10.19 9.59 -0.60
N GLN A 36 9.06 9.31 0.06
CA GLN A 36 9.01 8.84 1.45
C GLN A 36 9.65 7.44 1.59
N CYS A 37 9.25 6.50 0.73
CA CYS A 37 9.80 5.15 0.74
C CYS A 37 11.30 5.16 0.41
N THR A 38 11.74 5.92 -0.60
CA THR A 38 13.16 6.00 -0.95
C THR A 38 13.95 6.66 0.16
N GLN A 39 13.45 7.72 0.79
CA GLN A 39 14.12 8.39 1.91
C GLN A 39 14.29 7.44 3.11
N ALA A 40 13.28 6.62 3.42
CA ALA A 40 13.33 5.65 4.51
C ALA A 40 14.20 4.42 4.19
N ALA A 41 14.20 3.94 2.94
CA ALA A 41 14.92 2.73 2.53
C ALA A 41 16.37 2.99 2.11
N SER A 42 16.69 4.16 1.55
CA SER A 42 18.04 4.54 1.12
C SER A 42 19.14 4.32 2.17
N PRO A 43 18.99 4.69 3.45
CA PRO A 43 20.02 4.43 4.45
C PRO A 43 20.24 2.94 4.73
N GLN A 44 19.28 2.07 4.40
CA GLN A 44 19.35 0.64 4.69
C GLN A 44 19.89 -0.18 3.52
N ILE A 45 19.43 0.12 2.30
CA ILE A 45 19.72 -0.66 1.09
C ILE A 45 20.40 0.13 -0.03
N GLY A 46 20.63 1.44 0.16
CA GLY A 46 21.22 2.34 -0.83
C GLY A 46 20.17 2.94 -1.78
N ALA A 47 20.43 4.15 -2.29
CA ALA A 47 19.45 4.93 -3.05
C ALA A 47 18.94 4.23 -4.33
N ALA A 48 19.81 3.51 -5.05
CA ALA A 48 19.42 2.79 -6.26
C ALA A 48 18.51 1.59 -5.96
N ALA A 49 18.86 0.78 -4.94
CA ALA A 49 18.03 -0.36 -4.52
C ALA A 49 16.73 0.11 -3.88
N ALA A 50 16.76 1.20 -3.12
CA ALA A 50 15.58 1.85 -2.54
C ALA A 50 14.60 2.29 -3.61
N LYS A 51 15.06 3.00 -4.65
CA LYS A 51 14.21 3.39 -5.77
C LYS A 51 13.54 2.18 -6.44
N SER A 52 14.29 1.11 -6.74
CA SER A 52 13.72 -0.10 -7.34
C SER A 52 12.74 -0.82 -6.42
N HIS A 53 13.05 -0.95 -5.13
CA HIS A 53 12.18 -1.58 -4.14
C HIS A 53 10.87 -0.81 -3.97
N CYS A 54 10.96 0.51 -3.82
CA CYS A 54 9.82 1.39 -3.70
C CYS A 54 9.00 1.41 -5.01
N ALA A 55 9.64 1.46 -6.18
CA ALA A 55 8.92 1.39 -7.46
C ALA A 55 8.11 0.10 -7.59
N CYS A 56 8.69 -1.06 -7.24
CA CYS A 56 7.95 -2.31 -7.19
C CYS A 56 6.81 -2.26 -6.16
N GLY A 57 7.06 -1.71 -4.98
CA GLY A 57 6.02 -1.52 -3.97
C GLY A 57 4.85 -0.67 -4.47
N ALA A 58 5.13 0.37 -5.25
CA ALA A 58 4.09 1.20 -5.86
C ALA A 58 3.26 0.43 -6.88
N ASP A 59 3.90 -0.42 -7.67
CA ASP A 59 3.22 -1.28 -8.63
C ASP A 59 2.42 -2.39 -7.94
N ALA A 60 2.87 -2.88 -6.79
CA ALA A 60 2.17 -3.91 -6.01
C ALA A 60 0.87 -3.37 -5.39
N ILE A 61 0.87 -2.11 -4.95
CA ILE A 61 -0.31 -1.47 -4.34
C ILE A 61 -1.13 -0.62 -5.31
N LYS A 62 -0.74 -0.50 -6.60
CA LYS A 62 -1.44 0.38 -7.55
C LYS A 62 -2.92 0.04 -7.70
N SER A 63 -3.28 -1.24 -7.54
CA SER A 63 -4.68 -1.69 -7.64
C SER A 63 -5.52 -1.39 -6.40
N TYR A 64 -4.94 -0.76 -5.37
CA TYR A 64 -5.66 -0.41 -4.15
C TYR A 64 -6.59 0.78 -4.42
N PRO A 65 -7.68 0.92 -3.66
CA PRO A 65 -8.51 2.12 -3.70
C PRO A 65 -7.68 3.38 -3.50
N ALA A 66 -7.98 4.45 -4.25
CA ALA A 66 -7.32 5.74 -4.09
C ALA A 66 -7.37 6.26 -2.64
N ALA A 67 -8.49 6.04 -1.95
CA ALA A 67 -8.66 6.40 -0.54
C ALA A 67 -7.72 5.60 0.39
N ASP A 68 -7.45 4.33 0.08
CA ASP A 68 -6.54 3.48 0.85
C ASP A 68 -5.09 3.92 0.63
N ILE A 69 -4.70 4.19 -0.62
CA ILE A 69 -3.38 4.73 -0.95
C ILE A 69 -3.16 6.07 -0.25
N GLN A 70 -4.13 6.98 -0.33
CA GLN A 70 -4.05 8.27 0.33
C GLN A 70 -3.97 8.13 1.85
N SER A 71 -4.75 7.22 2.44
CA SER A 71 -4.68 6.92 3.87
C SER A 71 -3.31 6.38 4.29
N LEU A 72 -2.67 5.55 3.45
CA LEU A 72 -1.32 5.06 3.69
C LEU A 72 -0.31 6.22 3.67
N MET A 73 -0.47 7.18 2.75
CA MET A 73 0.44 8.32 2.60
C MET A 73 0.29 9.36 3.72
N ASP A 74 -0.95 9.65 4.11
CA ASP A 74 -1.28 10.56 5.21
C ASP A 74 -1.05 9.91 6.60
N ASN A 75 -0.56 8.66 6.64
CA ASN A 75 -0.41 7.87 7.86
C ASN A 75 -1.72 7.68 8.66
N LYS A 76 -2.86 7.73 7.97
CA LYS A 76 -4.21 7.54 8.52
C LYS A 76 -4.79 6.15 8.26
N ALA A 77 -4.08 5.32 7.50
CA ALA A 77 -4.47 3.94 7.24
C ALA A 77 -4.57 3.13 8.53
N THR A 78 -5.54 2.21 8.58
CA THR A 78 -5.65 1.28 9.69
C THR A 78 -4.42 0.38 9.76
N PRO A 79 -4.08 -0.16 10.96
CA PRO A 79 -2.98 -1.11 11.08
C PRO A 79 -3.09 -2.30 10.13
N GLU A 80 -4.30 -2.80 9.88
CA GLU A 80 -4.51 -3.89 8.92
C GLU A 80 -4.15 -3.49 7.49
N LEU A 81 -4.55 -2.28 7.06
CA LEU A 81 -4.24 -1.78 5.72
C LEU A 81 -2.74 -1.53 5.55
N GLN A 82 -2.09 -0.97 6.56
CA GLN A 82 -0.63 -0.79 6.60
C GLN A 82 0.10 -2.12 6.49
N GLN A 83 -0.26 -3.09 7.33
CA GLN A 83 0.36 -4.43 7.30
C GLN A 83 0.14 -5.13 5.95
N LYS A 84 -1.05 -5.00 5.37
CA LYS A 84 -1.34 -5.58 4.06
C LYS A 84 -0.49 -4.93 2.97
N ALA A 85 -0.41 -3.61 2.93
CA ALA A 85 0.44 -2.89 1.97
C ALA A 85 1.92 -3.25 2.14
N LEU A 86 2.43 -3.27 3.37
CA LEU A 86 3.80 -3.69 3.68
C LEU A 86 4.05 -5.15 3.29
N GLY A 87 3.06 -6.04 3.45
CA GLY A 87 3.14 -7.43 3.02
C GLY A 87 3.27 -7.56 1.51
N GLU A 88 2.52 -6.78 0.73
CA GLU A 88 2.67 -6.72 -0.73
C GLU A 88 4.03 -6.12 -1.15
N ILE A 89 4.46 -5.03 -0.51
CA ILE A 89 5.75 -4.39 -0.76
C ILE A 89 6.91 -5.33 -0.37
N ALA A 90 6.77 -6.14 0.68
CA ALA A 90 7.80 -7.09 1.10
C ALA A 90 8.04 -8.22 0.08
N LYS A 91 7.05 -8.52 -0.77
CA LYS A 91 7.23 -9.45 -1.91
C LYS A 91 8.15 -8.86 -2.97
N CYS A 92 8.27 -7.53 -3.03
CA CYS A 92 9.25 -6.88 -3.87
C CYS A 92 10.64 -7.09 -3.30
N LYS A 93 11.46 -7.90 -3.98
CA LYS A 93 12.87 -8.05 -3.62
C LYS A 93 13.53 -6.68 -3.60
N ALA A 94 13.97 -6.24 -2.43
CA ALA A 94 15.00 -5.23 -2.33
C ALA A 94 16.26 -5.86 -2.92
N ASN A 95 16.52 -5.63 -4.21
CA ASN A 95 17.80 -5.95 -4.82
C ASN A 95 18.84 -4.98 -4.25
N ALA A 96 19.16 -5.12 -2.97
CA ALA A 96 20.38 -4.56 -2.42
C ALA A 96 21.53 -5.37 -3.03
N PRO A 97 22.55 -4.76 -3.66
CA PRO A 97 23.80 -5.47 -3.86
C PRO A 97 24.25 -5.96 -2.48
N ALA A 98 24.51 -7.26 -2.36
CA ALA A 98 24.98 -7.88 -1.13
C ALA A 98 26.09 -7.00 -0.53
N LYS A 99 25.90 -6.57 0.71
CA LYS A 99 26.96 -5.92 1.48
C LYS A 99 28.15 -6.89 1.48
N LYS A 100 29.19 -6.56 0.72
CA LYS A 100 30.49 -7.22 0.78
C LYS A 100 31.23 -6.75 2.02
#